data_AF-A0A0Q9T8A0-F1
#
_entry.id   AF-A0A0Q9T8A0-F1
#
_cell.length_a   1.000
_cell.length_b   1.000
_cell.length_c   1.000
_cell.angle_alpha   90.00
_cell.angle_beta   90.00
_cell.angle_gamma   90.00
#
_symmetry.space_group_name_H-M   'P 1'
#
loop_
_entity.id
_entity.type
_entity.pdbx_description
1 polymer ?
#
loop_
_entity_poly.entity_id
_entity_poly.type
_entity_poly.pdbx_seq_one_letter_code
_entity_poly.pdbx_strand_id
1 'polypeptide(L)'
;MRQNQLVLDEWKVFRSSLDDITQHPRRCQQVVLNFMARWYGDQTQLISLTHREKEIARLATSTTEPLKPQVVAEHLGIRVEHARKWLRSLHRKGIIKPTTKTTSSG
;
A
#
# COMPACT_ATOMS: atom_id res chain seq x y z
N MET A 1 11.75 17.61 25.55
CA MET A 1 12.62 16.57 24.93
C MET A 1 11.88 15.61 24.00
N ARG A 2 10.67 15.11 24.34
CA ARG A 2 9.91 14.14 23.50
C ARG A 2 9.67 14.58 22.05
N GLN A 3 9.34 15.84 21.82
CA GLN A 3 9.05 16.34 20.47
C GLN A 3 10.29 16.33 19.58
N ASN A 4 11.46 16.69 20.11
CA ASN A 4 12.71 16.67 19.35
C ASN A 4 13.09 15.25 18.97
N GLN A 5 12.86 14.26 19.84
CA GLN A 5 13.10 12.85 19.55
C GLN A 5 12.20 12.35 18.42
N LEU A 6 10.90 12.66 18.45
CA LEU A 6 9.97 12.28 17.37
C LEU A 6 10.39 12.86 16.02
N VAL A 7 10.87 14.10 16.02
CA VAL A 7 11.35 14.75 14.79
C VAL A 7 12.65 14.09 14.29
N LEU A 8 13.56 13.70 15.19
CA LEU A 8 14.79 12.96 14.83
C LEU A 8 14.48 11.57 14.28
N ASP A 9 13.43 10.91 14.78
CA ASP A 9 12.90 9.63 14.30
C ASP A 9 12.02 9.79 13.03
N GLU A 10 12.11 10.95 12.36
CA GLU A 10 11.40 11.30 11.12
C GLU A 10 9.85 11.32 11.21
N TRP A 11 9.29 11.35 12.41
CA TRP A 11 7.84 11.48 12.58
C TRP A 11 7.33 12.83 12.10
N LYS A 12 6.20 12.81 11.41
CA LYS A 12 5.46 14.02 11.06
C LYS A 12 4.62 14.45 12.26
N VAL A 13 5.09 15.46 13.00
CA VAL A 13 4.42 15.94 14.23
C VAL A 13 3.58 17.18 13.93
N PHE A 14 2.30 17.13 14.28
CA PHE A 14 1.36 18.25 14.23
C PHE A 14 0.84 18.56 15.63
N ARG A 15 0.68 19.86 15.96
CA ARG A 15 0.13 20.30 17.24
C ARG A 15 -1.13 21.14 17.03
N SER A 16 -2.18 20.81 17.78
CA SER A 16 -3.38 21.61 17.98
C SER A 16 -3.63 21.74 19.47
N SER A 17 -4.15 22.90 19.89
CA SER A 17 -4.64 23.04 21.25
C SER A 17 -5.97 22.30 21.40
N LEU A 18 -6.31 21.91 22.63
CA LEU A 18 -7.62 21.32 22.91
C LEU A 18 -8.76 22.29 22.56
N ASP A 19 -8.53 23.59 22.78
CA ASP A 19 -9.48 24.65 22.46
C ASP A 19 -9.72 24.77 20.94
N ASP A 20 -8.67 24.70 20.13
CA ASP A 20 -8.82 24.71 18.66
C ASP A 20 -9.63 23.51 18.14
N ILE A 21 -9.50 22.36 18.80
CA ILE A 21 -10.24 21.14 18.44
C ILE A 21 -11.72 21.29 18.77
N THR A 22 -12.05 21.88 19.92
CA THR A 22 -13.43 22.02 20.40
C THR A 22 -14.15 23.19 19.74
N GLN A 23 -13.49 24.35 19.62
CA GLN A 23 -14.09 25.57 19.07
C GLN A 23 -14.04 25.61 17.54
N HIS A 24 -13.00 25.04 16.93
CA HIS A 24 -12.75 25.14 15.49
C HIS A 24 -12.43 23.79 14.82
N PRO A 25 -13.27 22.75 15.00
CA PRO A 25 -12.98 21.39 14.53
C PRO A 25 -12.78 21.32 13.01
N ARG A 26 -13.57 22.07 12.24
CA ARG A 26 -13.47 22.10 10.77
C ARG A 26 -12.13 22.65 10.29
N ARG A 27 -11.61 23.67 10.98
CA ARG A 27 -10.30 24.25 10.66
C ARG A 27 -9.19 23.24 10.92
N CYS A 28 -9.25 22.55 12.06
CA CYS A 28 -8.32 21.47 12.38
C CYS A 28 -8.36 20.34 11.33
N GLN A 29 -9.56 19.92 10.92
CA GLN A 29 -9.73 18.91 9.86
C GLN A 29 -9.11 19.35 8.54
N GLN A 30 -9.34 20.60 8.11
CA GLN A 30 -8.76 21.13 6.88
C GLN A 30 -7.23 21.17 6.94
N VAL A 31 -6.67 21.56 8.08
CA VAL A 31 -5.22 21.57 8.28
C VAL A 31 -4.63 20.16 8.19
N VAL A 32 -5.27 19.17 8.81
CA VAL A 32 -4.86 17.75 8.69
C VAL A 32 -4.94 17.29 7.23
N LEU A 33 -6.05 17.55 6.53
CA LEU A 33 -6.21 17.19 5.12
C LEU A 33 -5.13 17.84 4.23
N ASN A 34 -4.80 19.11 4.47
CA ASN A 34 -3.73 19.80 3.75
C ASN A 34 -2.35 19.19 4.03
N PHE A 35 -2.07 18.77 5.27
CA PHE A 35 -0.83 18.05 5.58
C PHE A 35 -0.76 16.71 4.87
N MET A 36 -1.86 15.95 4.85
CA MET A 36 -1.94 14.69 4.14
C MET A 36 -1.72 14.90 2.63
N ALA A 37 -2.36 15.92 2.04
CA ALA A 37 -2.16 16.26 0.64
C ALA A 37 -0.72 16.69 0.35
N ARG A 38 -0.06 17.42 1.24
CA ARG A 38 1.34 17.85 1.00
C ARG A 38 2.33 16.69 1.12
N TRP A 39 2.11 15.77 2.05
CA TRP A 39 3.05 14.65 2.29
C TRP A 39 2.78 13.45 1.39
N TYR A 40 1.53 13.22 1.00
CA TYR A 40 1.11 12.05 0.24
C TYR A 40 0.46 12.39 -1.11
N GLY A 41 0.25 13.67 -1.40
CA GLY A 41 -0.43 14.13 -2.61
C GLY A 41 0.50 14.52 -3.76
N ASP A 42 1.81 14.25 -3.66
CA ASP A 42 2.67 14.29 -4.85
C ASP A 42 2.55 12.97 -5.65
N GLN A 43 2.80 13.08 -6.95
CA GLN A 43 2.61 12.08 -8.00
C GLN A 43 3.44 10.82 -7.77
N THR A 44 3.06 9.99 -6.79
CA THR A 44 3.20 8.55 -7.01
C THR A 44 2.41 8.34 -8.29
N GLN A 45 3.09 8.15 -9.44
CA GLN A 45 2.43 7.76 -10.68
C GLN A 45 1.42 6.72 -10.26
N LEU A 46 0.12 7.08 -10.27
CA LEU A 46 -0.93 6.22 -9.74
C LEU A 46 -0.78 4.97 -10.59
N ILE A 47 -0.14 3.94 -10.04
CA ILE A 47 0.20 2.77 -10.83
C ILE A 47 -1.16 2.24 -11.23
N SER A 48 -1.51 2.45 -12.49
CA SER A 48 -2.86 2.22 -12.95
C SER A 48 -3.03 0.71 -13.00
N LEU A 49 -3.61 0.18 -11.93
CA LEU A 49 -3.98 -1.21 -11.81
C LEU A 49 -5.39 -1.35 -12.35
N THR A 50 -5.55 -2.26 -13.30
CA THR A 50 -6.87 -2.75 -13.71
C THR A 50 -7.59 -3.34 -12.50
N HIS A 51 -8.91 -3.46 -12.56
CA HIS A 51 -9.69 -4.05 -11.45
C HIS A 51 -9.16 -5.43 -11.03
N ARG A 52 -8.77 -6.27 -12.01
CA ARG A 52 -8.15 -7.58 -11.76
C ARG A 52 -6.80 -7.47 -11.06
N GLU A 53 -5.94 -6.54 -11.48
CA GLU A 53 -4.64 -6.34 -10.83
C GLU A 53 -4.77 -5.83 -9.39
N LYS A 54 -5.75 -4.96 -9.11
CA LYS A 54 -6.06 -4.52 -7.74
C LYS A 54 -6.48 -5.69 -6.86
N GLU A 55 -7.31 -6.58 -7.39
CA GLU A 55 -7.79 -7.74 -6.65
C GLU A 55 -6.64 -8.73 -6.35
N ILE A 56 -5.74 -8.95 -7.30
CA ILE A 56 -4.54 -9.78 -7.07
C ILE A 56 -3.61 -9.12 -6.04
N ALA A 57 -3.44 -7.79 -6.07
CA ALA A 57 -2.65 -7.08 -5.08
C ALA A 57 -3.26 -7.20 -3.67
N ARG A 58 -4.59 -7.13 -3.57
CA ARG A 58 -5.32 -7.36 -2.31
C ARG A 58 -5.16 -8.79 -1.79
N LEU A 59 -5.23 -9.77 -2.68
CA LEU A 59 -4.97 -11.17 -2.34
C LEU A 59 -3.53 -11.38 -1.83
N ALA A 60 -2.56 -10.66 -2.39
CA ALA A 60 -1.17 -10.71 -1.96
C ALA A 60 -0.97 -10.14 -0.54
N THR A 61 -1.75 -9.12 -0.15
CA THR A 61 -1.65 -8.55 1.21
C THR A 61 -2.38 -9.37 2.26
N SER A 62 -3.35 -10.20 1.87
CA SER A 62 -4.09 -11.08 2.79
C SER A 62 -3.42 -12.44 3.03
N THR A 63 -2.34 -12.77 2.31
CA THR A 63 -1.74 -14.10 2.32
C THR A 63 -0.30 -14.05 2.83
N THR A 64 0.04 -14.91 3.80
CA THR A 64 1.41 -15.02 4.35
C THR A 64 2.34 -15.81 3.42
N GLU A 65 1.79 -16.65 2.55
CA GLU A 65 2.54 -17.43 1.56
C GLU A 65 2.81 -16.68 0.25
N PRO A 66 3.90 -17.03 -0.46
CA PRO A 66 4.15 -16.53 -1.81
C PRO A 66 3.00 -16.84 -2.77
N LEU A 67 2.57 -15.81 -3.50
CA LEU A 67 1.44 -15.90 -4.41
C LEU A 67 1.76 -16.78 -5.64
N LYS A 68 1.20 -17.99 -5.69
CA LYS A 68 1.36 -18.92 -6.81
C LYS A 68 0.34 -18.64 -7.93
N PRO A 69 0.65 -18.92 -9.20
CA PRO A 69 -0.31 -18.75 -10.30
C PRO A 69 -1.60 -19.55 -10.16
N GLN A 70 -1.57 -20.70 -9.51
CA GLN A 70 -2.77 -21.53 -9.26
C GLN A 70 -3.75 -20.84 -8.31
N VAL A 71 -3.25 -20.26 -7.22
CA VAL A 71 -4.06 -19.52 -6.24
C VAL A 71 -4.77 -18.33 -6.90
N VAL A 72 -4.06 -17.59 -7.76
CA VAL A 72 -4.64 -16.47 -8.51
C VAL A 72 -5.67 -16.94 -9.54
N ALA A 73 -5.43 -18.07 -10.18
CA ALA A 73 -6.34 -18.65 -11.15
C ALA A 73 -7.67 -19.07 -10.51
N GLU A 74 -7.59 -19.74 -9.36
CA GLU A 74 -8.73 -20.14 -8.53
C GLU A 74 -9.49 -18.91 -8.01
N HIS A 75 -8.79 -17.94 -7.42
CA HIS A 75 -9.40 -16.73 -6.85
C HIS A 75 -10.17 -15.89 -7.89
N LEU A 76 -9.64 -15.79 -9.11
CA LEU A 76 -10.26 -15.01 -10.19
C LEU A 76 -11.15 -15.83 -11.13
N GLY A 77 -11.24 -17.14 -10.97
CA GLY A 77 -11.97 -18.03 -11.90
C GLY A 77 -11.43 -18.01 -13.33
N ILE A 78 -10.10 -17.92 -13.50
CA ILE A 78 -9.44 -17.84 -14.81
C ILE A 78 -8.48 -18.99 -15.04
N ARG A 79 -8.08 -19.21 -16.30
CA ARG A 79 -7.02 -20.18 -16.63
C ARG A 79 -5.66 -19.76 -16.05
N VAL A 80 -4.86 -20.73 -15.62
CA VAL A 80 -3.53 -20.51 -15.01
C VAL A 80 -2.59 -19.70 -15.93
N GLU A 81 -2.69 -19.87 -17.25
CA GLU A 81 -1.93 -19.08 -18.22
C GLU A 81 -2.20 -17.57 -18.13
N HIS A 82 -3.46 -17.18 -17.86
CA HIS A 82 -3.87 -15.80 -17.69
C HIS A 82 -3.40 -15.27 -16.33
N ALA A 83 -3.49 -16.09 -15.27
CA ALA A 83 -2.95 -15.75 -13.96
C ALA A 83 -1.44 -15.42 -14.03
N ARG A 84 -0.65 -16.23 -14.75
CA ARG A 84 0.78 -15.95 -15.00
C ARG A 84 1.00 -14.62 -15.73
N LYS A 85 0.15 -14.27 -16.70
CA LYS A 85 0.22 -12.98 -17.41
C LYS A 85 -0.01 -11.80 -16.47
N TRP A 86 -1.01 -11.89 -15.58
CA TRP A 86 -1.30 -10.84 -14.60
C TRP A 86 -0.20 -10.70 -13.56
N LEU A 87 0.34 -11.79 -13.04
CA LEU A 87 1.49 -11.77 -12.12
C LEU A 87 2.73 -11.11 -12.76
N ARG A 88 3.03 -11.43 -14.03
CA ARG A 88 4.10 -10.73 -14.77
C ARG A 88 3.80 -9.24 -14.97
N SER A 89 2.53 -8.87 -15.20
CA SER A 89 2.13 -7.46 -15.29
C SER A 89 2.40 -6.71 -13.99
N LEU A 90 1.96 -7.27 -12.86
CA LEU A 90 2.19 -6.69 -11.53
C LEU A 90 3.67 -6.62 -11.15
N HIS A 91 4.46 -7.62 -11.55
CA HIS A 91 5.91 -7.59 -11.36
C HIS A 91 6.57 -6.46 -12.14
N ARG A 92 6.22 -6.29 -13.43
CA ARG A 92 6.72 -5.17 -14.24
C ARG A 92 6.31 -3.80 -13.70
N LYS A 93 5.14 -3.73 -13.05
CA LYS A 93 4.64 -2.53 -12.36
C LYS A 93 5.28 -2.31 -10.97
N GLY A 94 6.20 -3.18 -10.54
CA GLY A 94 6.87 -3.06 -9.24
C GLY A 94 6.00 -3.38 -8.02
N ILE A 95 4.78 -3.91 -8.23
CA ILE A 95 3.84 -4.22 -7.13
C ILE A 95 4.24 -5.49 -6.39
N ILE A 96 4.78 -6.48 -7.11
CA ILE A 96 5.23 -7.75 -6.53
C ILE A 96 6.64 -8.09 -7.01
N LYS A 97 7.36 -8.85 -6.18
CA LYS A 97 8.69 -9.39 -6.51
C LYS A 97 8.63 -10.91 -6.51
N PRO A 98 9.28 -11.60 -7.48
CA PRO A 98 9.41 -13.04 -7.44
C PRO A 98 10.22 -13.43 -6.20
N THR A 99 9.78 -14.49 -5.52
CA THR A 99 10.61 -15.16 -4.53
C THR A 99 11.24 -16.38 -5.15
N THR A 100 12.55 -16.51 -5.02
CA THR A 100 13.24 -17.76 -5.30
C THR A 100 13.02 -18.65 -4.09
N LYS A 101 12.14 -19.64 -4.22
CA LYS A 101 12.21 -20.77 -3.28
C LYS A 101 13.52 -21.50 -3.59
N THR A 102 14.53 -21.34 -2.75
CA THR A 102 15.57 -22.35 -2.63
C THR A 102 14.84 -23.63 -2.25
N THR A 103 14.79 -24.58 -3.16
CA THR A 103 14.29 -25.92 -2.91
C THR A 103 15.13 -26.49 -1.77
N SER A 104 14.60 -26.46 -0.53
CA SER A 104 15.14 -27.29 0.53
C SER A 104 14.72 -28.72 0.21
N SER A 105 15.54 -29.39 -0.60
CA SER A 105 15.61 -30.84 -0.64
C SER A 105 16.11 -31.28 0.74
N GLY A 106 15.30 -32.09 1.42
CA GLY A 106 15.58 -32.72 2.70
C GLY A 106 14.50 -33.74 2.98
#